data_AF-A0A091KHL8-F1
#
_entry.id   AF-A0A091KHL8-F1
#
_cell.length_a   1.000
_cell.length_b   1.000
_cell.length_c   1.000
_cell.angle_alpha   90.00
_cell.angle_beta   90.00
_cell.angle_gamma   90.00
#
_symmetry.space_group_name_H-M   'P 1'
#
loop_
_entity.id
_entity.type
_entity.pdbx_description
1 polymer ?
#
loop_
_entity_poly.entity_id
_entity_poly.type
_entity_poly.pdbx_seq_one_letter_code
_entity_poly.pdbx_strand_id
1 'polypeptide(L)'
;VTTDLRHRCTDGHTGTSVSAPMVAGIIALALEANPLLTWRDVQHLLVKTSRPVHLRAADWKTNGAGHKVSHLYGFGLVDADAIVVEAKKWKAVPPQHVCVGSLDRVPKYIRADHVLRARTLSSACAEHRDQHVLYLEHVVVRLSISHPRRGDLQISLISPAGTRSQLLARRVFDHSNEGFKGWEFMTVHCWGERAAGEWTLEIHDTPSQVRNPTAQGKLKEWSLLFYGTAEPPYPALGSPQSRGRTLEVPASEMEPSRSAFLQSQVEVAEEEEEYAGPCHPECGDQGCDGPSADQCLNCIHYSLGSVKTGRMCVSSCPVGFFGDKGARRCRRCYKGCERCVGRGATQCTACKRSLYHHQEMSTCVVLCPPGFYAEERQKRCLKCHHSCKKCVGEADKCMACKDGFSLAGDSCVPECQPTMYLSREPRQCETCPARTGPGEEDCAPCTPEAPAPHWRCVPACREGFY
;
A
#
# COMPACT_ATOMS: atom_id res chain seq x y z
N VAL A 1 -0.54 5.77 -6.94
CA VAL A 1 -0.41 7.15 -7.46
C VAL A 1 -0.48 8.05 -6.25
N THR A 2 0.52 8.91 -6.04
CA THR A 2 0.54 9.90 -4.96
C THR A 2 0.84 11.28 -5.56
N THR A 3 0.68 12.34 -4.77
CA THR A 3 1.05 13.70 -5.15
C THR A 3 2.57 13.81 -5.34
N ASP A 4 2.99 14.62 -6.30
CA ASP A 4 4.40 14.88 -6.61
C ASP A 4 4.65 16.39 -6.74
N LEU A 5 5.92 16.78 -6.68
CA LEU A 5 6.36 18.15 -6.81
C LEU A 5 5.83 18.81 -8.09
N ARG A 6 5.74 20.15 -8.07
CA ARG A 6 5.30 20.96 -9.21
C ARG A 6 3.86 20.65 -9.67
N HIS A 7 2.97 20.39 -8.71
CA HIS A 7 1.56 20.09 -8.93
C HIS A 7 1.34 18.87 -9.84
N ARG A 8 2.20 17.84 -9.71
CA ARG A 8 2.11 16.61 -10.49
C ARG A 8 1.62 15.45 -9.65
N CYS A 9 1.39 14.32 -10.31
CA CYS A 9 1.11 13.04 -9.68
C CYS A 9 2.17 12.05 -10.14
N THR A 10 2.63 11.17 -9.24
CA THR A 10 3.58 10.11 -9.56
C THR A 10 2.98 8.74 -9.31
N ASP A 11 3.22 7.83 -10.24
CA ASP A 11 2.99 6.39 -10.10
C ASP A 11 4.30 5.60 -9.93
N GLY A 12 5.45 6.29 -9.95
CA GLY A 12 6.79 5.73 -9.80
C GLY A 12 7.38 5.82 -8.39
N HIS A 13 6.59 6.18 -7.37
CA HIS A 13 7.08 6.19 -5.99
C HIS A 13 7.34 4.75 -5.53
N THR A 14 8.56 4.46 -5.09
CA THR A 14 9.03 3.10 -4.75
C THR A 14 9.90 3.10 -3.49
N GLY A 15 10.15 1.90 -2.95
CA GLY A 15 10.94 1.69 -1.74
C GLY A 15 10.12 1.62 -0.45
N THR A 16 10.79 1.31 0.66
CA THR A 16 10.17 1.27 2.00
C THR A 16 9.60 2.63 2.43
N SER A 17 10.12 3.72 1.84
CA SER A 17 9.62 5.08 2.04
C SER A 17 8.18 5.29 1.58
N VAL A 18 7.60 4.39 0.77
CA VAL A 18 6.17 4.42 0.40
C VAL A 18 5.32 3.73 1.47
N SER A 19 5.85 2.69 2.11
CA SER A 19 5.12 1.89 3.09
C SER A 19 4.83 2.67 4.37
N ALA A 20 5.81 3.43 4.86
CA ALA A 20 5.66 4.17 6.12
C ALA A 20 4.52 5.22 6.08
N PRO A 21 4.38 6.08 5.05
CA PRO A 21 3.24 6.99 4.93
C PRO A 21 1.88 6.29 4.86
N MET A 22 1.79 5.12 4.22
CA MET A 22 0.54 4.34 4.18
C MET A 22 0.14 3.87 5.59
N VAL A 23 1.08 3.31 6.35
CA VAL A 23 0.83 2.89 7.73
C VAL A 23 0.51 4.10 8.62
N ALA A 24 1.19 5.25 8.42
CA ALA A 24 0.86 6.48 9.14
C ALA A 24 -0.58 6.95 8.90
N GLY A 25 -1.06 6.87 7.65
CA GLY A 25 -2.46 7.15 7.33
C GLY A 25 -3.44 6.18 8.00
N ILE A 26 -3.10 4.88 8.06
CA ILE A 26 -3.91 3.88 8.76
C ILE A 26 -3.93 4.14 10.28
N ILE A 27 -2.80 4.49 10.89
CA ILE A 27 -2.72 4.86 12.31
C ILE A 27 -3.56 6.13 12.58
N ALA A 28 -3.57 7.10 11.66
CA ALA A 28 -4.43 8.28 11.79
C ALA A 28 -5.92 7.91 11.85
N LEU A 29 -6.38 6.94 11.05
CA LEU A 29 -7.75 6.42 11.12
C LEU A 29 -8.04 5.72 12.47
N ALA A 30 -7.07 4.96 13.00
CA ALA A 30 -7.22 4.32 14.31
C ALA A 30 -7.31 5.36 15.45
N LEU A 31 -6.51 6.43 15.38
CA LEU A 31 -6.53 7.55 16.33
C LEU A 31 -7.80 8.39 16.21
N GLU A 32 -8.36 8.55 15.01
CA GLU A 32 -9.67 9.17 14.81
C GLU A 32 -10.77 8.33 15.48
N ALA A 33 -10.70 7.00 15.35
CA ALA A 33 -11.64 6.09 15.97
C ALA A 33 -11.50 6.01 17.51
N ASN A 34 -10.29 6.17 18.03
CA ASN A 34 -10.02 6.23 19.47
C ASN A 34 -8.85 7.19 19.77
N PRO A 35 -9.13 8.45 20.15
CA PRO A 35 -8.11 9.46 20.44
C PRO A 35 -7.30 9.19 21.70
N LEU A 36 -7.70 8.22 22.54
CA LEU A 36 -7.06 7.90 23.80
C LEU A 36 -5.93 6.87 23.67
N LEU A 37 -5.71 6.33 22.46
CA LEU A 37 -4.63 5.38 22.22
C LEU A 37 -3.26 6.02 22.49
N THR A 38 -2.48 5.37 23.35
CA THR A 38 -1.07 5.74 23.55
C THR A 38 -0.20 5.21 22.40
N TRP A 39 1.05 5.67 22.34
CA TRP A 39 2.01 5.16 21.36
C TRP A 39 2.24 3.64 21.48
N ARG A 40 2.15 3.07 22.70
CA ARG A 40 2.23 1.63 22.95
C ARG A 40 0.99 0.91 22.49
N ASP A 41 -0.19 1.45 22.76
CA ASP A 41 -1.45 0.86 22.32
C ASP A 41 -1.48 0.67 20.80
N VAL A 42 -0.99 1.67 20.05
CA VAL A 42 -0.87 1.57 18.59
C VAL A 42 0.02 0.39 18.18
N GLN A 43 1.15 0.16 18.87
CA GLN A 43 2.02 -0.98 18.58
C GLN A 43 1.35 -2.32 18.93
N HIS A 44 0.70 -2.42 20.08
CA HIS A 44 -0.07 -3.61 20.45
C HIS A 44 -1.18 -3.92 19.43
N LEU A 45 -1.89 -2.89 18.96
CA LEU A 45 -2.90 -3.02 17.91
C LEU A 45 -2.30 -3.54 16.61
N LEU A 46 -1.13 -3.01 16.20
CA LEU A 46 -0.42 -3.50 15.00
C LEU A 46 -0.02 -4.98 15.16
N VAL A 47 0.54 -5.38 16.31
CA VAL A 47 0.88 -6.78 16.60
C VAL A 47 -0.35 -7.68 16.52
N LYS A 48 -1.47 -7.23 17.08
CA LYS A 48 -2.71 -8.01 17.18
C LYS A 48 -3.45 -8.14 15.85
N THR A 49 -3.40 -7.12 15.00
CA THR A 49 -4.27 -7.00 13.82
C THR A 49 -3.57 -7.22 12.48
N SER A 50 -2.23 -7.25 12.47
CA SER A 50 -1.47 -7.54 11.25
C SER A 50 -1.71 -8.95 10.74
N ARG A 51 -1.73 -9.12 9.41
CA ARG A 51 -2.02 -10.39 8.74
C ARG A 51 -0.79 -10.96 8.05
N PRO A 52 -0.32 -12.17 8.39
CA PRO A 52 0.79 -12.81 7.69
C PRO A 52 0.38 -13.38 6.32
N VAL A 53 -0.92 -13.47 6.05
CA VAL A 53 -1.50 -14.10 4.86
C VAL A 53 -1.03 -13.38 3.58
N HIS A 54 -0.78 -14.15 2.52
CA HIS A 54 -0.30 -13.69 1.21
C HIS A 54 1.13 -13.08 1.18
N LEU A 55 1.84 -13.01 2.30
CA LEU A 55 3.24 -12.61 2.38
C LEU A 55 4.16 -13.83 2.35
N ARG A 56 5.06 -13.90 1.37
CA ARG A 56 5.95 -15.06 1.18
C ARG A 56 7.32 -14.79 1.77
N ALA A 57 7.66 -15.48 2.85
CA ALA A 57 9.00 -15.53 3.41
C ALA A 57 9.28 -16.94 3.93
N ALA A 58 10.53 -17.39 3.83
CA ALA A 58 10.94 -18.70 4.36
C ALA A 58 11.19 -18.66 5.89
N ASP A 59 11.23 -17.47 6.48
CA ASP A 59 11.58 -17.26 7.89
C ASP A 59 10.37 -17.02 8.80
N TRP A 60 9.15 -17.22 8.31
CA TRP A 60 7.94 -17.18 9.13
C TRP A 60 8.02 -18.21 10.26
N LYS A 61 7.84 -17.75 11.49
CA LYS A 61 7.81 -18.61 12.69
C LYS A 61 6.73 -18.12 13.65
N THR A 62 6.18 -19.03 14.43
CA THR A 62 5.29 -18.69 15.54
C THR A 62 6.13 -18.50 16.79
N ASN A 63 5.96 -17.37 17.48
CA ASN A 63 6.64 -17.08 18.73
C ASN A 63 5.96 -17.77 19.93
N GLY A 64 6.54 -17.65 21.13
CA GLY A 64 6.02 -18.29 22.35
C GLY A 64 4.66 -17.76 22.84
N ALA A 65 4.17 -16.66 22.27
CA ALA A 65 2.86 -16.08 22.54
C ALA A 65 1.82 -16.40 21.45
N GLY A 66 2.19 -17.19 20.44
CA GLY A 66 1.30 -17.59 19.35
C GLY A 66 1.26 -16.62 18.15
N HIS A 67 2.10 -15.59 18.11
CA HIS A 67 2.16 -14.65 17.00
C HIS A 67 3.07 -15.16 15.87
N LYS A 68 2.61 -15.11 14.62
CA LYS A 68 3.46 -15.35 13.45
C LYS A 68 4.34 -14.11 13.19
N VAL A 69 5.65 -14.32 13.11
CA VAL A 69 6.67 -13.27 12.92
C VAL A 69 7.66 -13.64 11.82
N SER A 70 8.14 -12.63 11.10
CA SER A 70 9.19 -12.72 10.07
C SER A 70 10.10 -11.49 10.15
N HIS A 71 11.40 -11.64 9.91
CA HIS A 71 12.33 -10.49 9.86
C HIS A 71 12.11 -9.64 8.61
N LEU A 72 11.43 -10.17 7.59
CA LEU A 72 11.08 -9.41 6.37
C LEU A 72 9.77 -8.63 6.52
N TYR A 73 8.83 -9.13 7.33
CA TYR A 73 7.46 -8.63 7.38
C TYR A 73 6.93 -8.28 8.78
N GLY A 74 7.75 -8.43 9.83
CA GLY A 74 7.29 -8.29 11.21
C GLY A 74 6.14 -9.25 11.50
N PHE A 75 5.03 -8.73 12.03
CA PHE A 75 3.80 -9.49 12.29
C PHE A 75 2.89 -9.65 11.06
N GLY A 76 3.25 -9.04 9.92
CA GLY A 76 2.51 -9.13 8.66
C GLY A 76 2.06 -7.78 8.11
N LEU A 77 1.13 -7.84 7.16
CA LEU A 77 0.57 -6.66 6.51
C LEU A 77 -0.42 -5.96 7.46
N VAL A 78 -0.29 -4.64 7.58
CA VAL A 78 -1.21 -3.83 8.39
C VAL A 78 -2.60 -3.83 7.75
N ASP A 79 -3.61 -4.18 8.53
CA ASP A 79 -5.01 -4.20 8.11
C ASP A 79 -5.75 -2.98 8.69
N ALA A 80 -6.17 -2.07 7.80
CA ALA A 80 -6.81 -0.82 8.17
C ALA A 80 -8.20 -1.00 8.80
N ASP A 81 -8.96 -2.00 8.36
CA ASP A 81 -10.28 -2.29 8.93
C ASP A 81 -10.13 -2.91 10.31
N ALA A 82 -9.29 -3.93 10.43
CA ALA A 82 -9.08 -4.63 11.69
C ALA A 82 -8.52 -3.72 12.79
N ILE A 83 -7.55 -2.84 12.47
CA ILE A 83 -6.98 -1.92 13.46
C ILE A 83 -7.99 -0.89 13.94
N VAL A 84 -8.84 -0.35 13.06
CA VAL A 84 -9.87 0.64 13.42
C VAL A 84 -10.99 -0.02 14.23
N VAL A 85 -11.44 -1.21 13.85
CA VAL A 85 -12.45 -1.99 14.59
C VAL A 85 -11.95 -2.35 15.98
N GLU A 86 -10.68 -2.77 16.09
CA GLU A 86 -10.09 -3.11 17.37
C GLU A 86 -9.83 -1.87 18.24
N ALA A 87 -9.42 -0.74 17.64
CA ALA A 87 -9.21 0.54 18.33
C ALA A 87 -10.46 1.04 19.08
N LYS A 88 -11.66 0.91 18.47
CA LYS A 88 -12.93 1.38 19.06
C LYS A 88 -13.28 0.73 20.41
N LYS A 89 -12.84 -0.51 20.62
CA LYS A 89 -13.08 -1.28 21.85
C LYS A 89 -11.80 -1.47 22.67
N TRP A 90 -10.70 -0.81 22.27
CA TRP A 90 -9.40 -0.97 22.91
C TRP A 90 -9.41 -0.38 24.31
N LYS A 91 -8.84 -1.12 25.25
CA LYS A 91 -8.50 -0.63 26.58
C LYS A 91 -7.00 -0.42 26.65
N ALA A 92 -6.59 0.73 27.16
CA ALA A 92 -5.18 1.07 27.29
C ALA A 92 -4.42 -0.04 28.02
N VAL A 93 -3.26 -0.40 27.49
CA VAL A 93 -2.39 -1.40 28.11
C VAL A 93 -1.87 -0.92 29.47
N PRO A 94 -1.49 -1.84 30.39
CA PRO A 94 -0.91 -1.47 31.68
C PRO A 94 0.34 -0.57 31.55
N PRO A 95 0.73 0.15 32.63
CA PRO A 95 1.94 0.96 32.64
C PRO A 95 3.17 0.18 32.19
N GLN A 96 4.05 0.84 31.44
CA GLN A 96 5.28 0.21 30.96
C GLN A 96 6.28 0.08 32.11
N HIS A 97 6.82 -1.12 32.26
CA HIS A 97 7.95 -1.41 33.14
C HIS A 97 9.20 -1.63 32.30
N VAL A 98 10.35 -1.29 32.87
CA VAL A 98 11.67 -1.52 32.29
C VAL A 98 12.50 -2.32 33.27
N CYS A 99 12.92 -3.52 32.85
CA CYS A 99 13.80 -4.37 33.62
C CYS A 99 15.18 -4.43 32.95
N VAL A 100 16.21 -4.03 33.68
CA VAL A 100 17.59 -4.24 33.26
C VAL A 100 18.04 -5.62 33.77
N GLY A 101 18.22 -6.54 32.84
CA GLY A 101 18.74 -7.87 33.10
C GLY A 101 20.21 -7.86 33.54
N SER A 102 20.69 -9.03 33.94
CA SER A 102 22.06 -9.25 34.37
C SER A 102 23.08 -8.86 33.30
N LEU A 103 24.08 -8.08 33.70
CA LEU A 103 25.23 -7.70 32.87
C LEU A 103 26.32 -8.78 32.99
N ASP A 104 26.56 -9.50 31.90
CA ASP A 104 27.66 -10.45 31.80
C ASP A 104 28.89 -9.73 31.25
N ARG A 105 29.90 -9.52 32.12
CA ARG A 105 31.19 -8.91 31.79
C ARG A 105 32.29 -9.93 31.55
N VAL A 106 31.99 -11.23 31.58
CA VAL A 106 33.01 -12.27 31.39
C VAL A 106 33.39 -12.31 29.92
N PRO A 107 34.63 -11.94 29.55
CA PRO A 107 34.97 -11.83 28.14
C PRO A 107 35.05 -13.21 27.48
N LYS A 108 34.43 -13.35 26.31
CA LYS A 108 34.35 -14.60 25.55
C LYS A 108 34.95 -14.43 24.16
N TYR A 109 35.83 -15.36 23.76
CA TYR A 109 36.43 -15.34 22.43
C TYR A 109 35.46 -15.87 21.39
N ILE A 110 35.38 -15.18 20.26
CA ILE A 110 34.59 -15.56 19.08
C ILE A 110 35.59 -16.15 18.08
N ARG A 111 35.48 -17.47 17.87
CA ARG A 111 36.34 -18.21 16.94
C ARG A 111 35.68 -18.30 15.58
N ALA A 112 36.50 -18.29 14.53
CA ALA A 112 36.04 -18.51 13.16
C ALA A 112 35.30 -19.85 13.05
N ASP A 113 34.19 -19.86 12.31
CA ASP A 113 33.38 -21.04 11.97
C ASP A 113 32.86 -21.81 13.20
N HIS A 114 32.78 -21.14 14.36
CA HIS A 114 32.20 -21.67 15.59
C HIS A 114 31.10 -20.74 16.09
N VAL A 115 30.08 -21.32 16.72
CA VAL A 115 29.00 -20.57 17.36
C VAL A 115 29.36 -20.37 18.84
N LEU A 116 29.60 -19.12 19.23
CA LEU A 116 29.68 -18.74 20.64
C LEU A 116 28.26 -18.68 21.21
N ARG A 117 28.00 -19.40 22.30
CA ARG A 117 26.73 -19.35 23.05
C ARG A 117 26.97 -18.76 24.43
N ALA A 118 26.35 -17.62 24.71
CA ALA A 118 26.32 -17.02 26.04
C ALA A 118 24.90 -17.09 26.59
N ARG A 119 24.75 -17.71 27.77
CA ARG A 119 23.45 -17.88 28.43
C ARG A 119 23.36 -17.00 29.66
N THR A 120 22.17 -16.50 29.95
CA THR A 120 21.87 -15.78 31.19
C THR A 120 20.47 -16.14 31.67
N LEU A 121 20.32 -16.41 32.96
CA LEU A 121 19.02 -16.63 33.58
C LEU A 121 18.49 -15.28 34.06
N SER A 122 17.25 -14.94 33.71
CA SER A 122 16.61 -13.72 34.19
C SER A 122 15.30 -14.02 34.90
N SER A 123 15.11 -13.40 36.07
CA SER A 123 13.81 -13.32 36.75
C SER A 123 12.93 -12.18 36.24
N ALA A 124 13.41 -11.41 35.24
CA ALA A 124 12.75 -10.22 34.72
C ALA A 124 12.31 -9.24 35.85
N CYS A 125 13.22 -9.02 36.80
CA CYS A 125 13.05 -8.12 37.93
C CYS A 125 11.84 -8.48 38.82
N ALA A 126 11.53 -9.78 38.98
CA ALA A 126 10.44 -10.26 39.84
C ALA A 126 10.48 -9.73 41.28
N GLU A 127 11.68 -9.43 41.80
CA GLU A 127 11.86 -8.88 43.16
C GLU A 127 11.47 -7.40 43.28
N HIS A 128 11.35 -6.68 42.15
CA HIS A 128 11.09 -5.24 42.13
C HIS A 128 9.77 -4.96 41.42
N ARG A 129 8.69 -4.71 42.20
CA ARG A 129 7.33 -4.52 41.66
C ARG A 129 7.25 -3.49 40.54
N ASP A 130 7.92 -2.35 40.67
CA ASP A 130 7.85 -1.23 39.71
C ASP A 130 8.73 -1.44 38.46
N GLN A 131 9.56 -2.49 38.44
CA GLN A 131 10.44 -2.83 37.31
C GLN A 131 10.12 -4.21 36.74
N HIS A 132 9.24 -4.98 37.38
CA HIS A 132 8.94 -6.34 36.97
C HIS A 132 8.28 -6.36 35.60
N VAL A 133 8.90 -7.04 34.64
CA VAL A 133 8.34 -7.26 33.31
C VAL A 133 7.93 -8.71 33.21
N LEU A 134 6.62 -8.99 33.24
CA LEU A 134 6.12 -10.35 33.07
C LEU A 134 5.89 -10.65 31.59
N TYR A 135 5.19 -9.76 30.87
CA TYR A 135 4.87 -9.88 29.45
C TYR A 135 5.70 -8.89 28.63
N LEU A 136 6.40 -9.41 27.62
CA LEU A 136 7.33 -8.63 26.80
C LEU A 136 6.62 -7.76 25.74
N GLU A 137 7.20 -6.58 25.52
CA GLU A 137 6.98 -5.75 24.33
C GLU A 137 8.27 -5.72 23.51
N HIS A 138 9.28 -4.98 23.98
CA HIS A 138 10.58 -4.85 23.33
C HIS A 138 11.65 -5.56 24.14
N VAL A 139 12.57 -6.23 23.46
CA VAL A 139 13.78 -6.79 24.06
C VAL A 139 14.98 -6.14 23.40
N VAL A 140 15.85 -5.53 24.20
CA VAL A 140 17.08 -4.90 23.75
C VAL A 140 18.28 -5.70 24.26
N VAL A 141 19.20 -6.04 23.37
CA VAL A 141 20.51 -6.62 23.68
C VAL A 141 21.56 -5.54 23.54
N ARG A 142 22.13 -5.10 24.66
CA ARG A 142 23.24 -4.15 24.68
C ARG A 142 24.55 -4.90 24.79
N LEU A 143 25.44 -4.78 23.82
CA LEU A 143 26.70 -5.53 23.80
C LEU A 143 27.91 -4.74 23.30
N SER A 144 29.09 -5.19 23.70
CA SER A 144 30.39 -4.68 23.25
C SER A 144 31.23 -5.82 22.68
N ILE A 145 31.56 -5.75 21.39
CA ILE A 145 32.37 -6.75 20.68
C ILE A 145 33.54 -6.06 19.99
N SER A 146 34.75 -6.58 20.14
CA SER A 146 35.86 -6.28 19.24
C SER A 146 35.99 -7.39 18.21
N HIS A 147 36.09 -7.04 16.92
CA HIS A 147 36.15 -8.03 15.84
C HIS A 147 37.04 -7.53 14.70
N PRO A 148 37.85 -8.40 14.06
CA PRO A 148 38.69 -8.01 12.92
C PRO A 148 37.88 -7.52 11.71
N ARG A 149 36.68 -8.08 11.51
CA ARG A 149 35.76 -7.67 10.43
C ARG A 149 34.30 -7.86 10.80
N ARG A 150 33.62 -6.77 11.10
CA ARG A 150 32.26 -6.77 11.67
C ARG A 150 31.20 -7.41 10.77
N GLY A 151 31.34 -7.34 9.45
CA GLY A 151 30.40 -7.91 8.49
C GLY A 151 30.35 -9.44 8.44
N ASP A 152 31.35 -10.12 9.01
CA ASP A 152 31.38 -11.59 9.11
C ASP A 152 30.58 -12.13 10.30
N LEU A 153 30.15 -11.24 11.21
CA LEU A 153 29.33 -11.61 12.36
C LEU A 153 27.86 -11.80 11.99
N GLN A 154 27.27 -12.84 12.58
CA GLN A 154 25.83 -13.03 12.68
C GLN A 154 25.48 -13.17 14.16
N ILE A 155 24.49 -12.41 14.63
CA ILE A 155 24.09 -12.39 16.04
C ILE A 155 22.62 -12.78 16.12
N SER A 156 22.28 -13.68 17.04
CA SER A 156 20.90 -14.11 17.29
C SER A 156 20.64 -14.22 18.78
N LEU A 157 19.41 -13.91 19.18
CA LEU A 157 18.91 -14.09 20.54
C LEU A 157 17.83 -15.15 20.54
N ILE A 158 17.83 -16.03 21.52
CA ILE A 158 16.81 -17.05 21.74
C ILE A 158 16.14 -16.77 23.08
N SER A 159 14.81 -16.60 23.06
CA SER A 159 14.00 -16.39 24.26
C SER A 159 13.80 -17.69 25.06
N PRO A 160 13.33 -17.61 26.32
CA PRO A 160 13.00 -18.78 27.13
C PRO A 160 11.93 -19.68 26.49
N ALA A 161 11.04 -19.11 25.67
CA ALA A 161 10.03 -19.85 24.93
C ALA A 161 10.55 -20.44 23.61
N GLY A 162 11.83 -20.23 23.27
CA GLY A 162 12.49 -20.77 22.08
C GLY A 162 12.43 -19.87 20.84
N THR A 163 11.87 -18.65 20.95
CA THR A 163 11.79 -17.72 19.82
C THR A 163 13.18 -17.20 19.46
N ARG A 164 13.61 -17.44 18.22
CA ARG A 164 14.92 -17.04 17.71
C ARG A 164 14.84 -15.77 16.88
N SER A 165 15.41 -14.68 17.39
CA SER A 165 15.51 -13.37 16.73
C SER A 165 16.91 -13.15 16.15
N GLN A 166 17.02 -12.92 14.85
CA GLN A 166 18.27 -12.52 14.21
C GLN A 166 18.47 -11.01 14.40
N LEU A 167 19.40 -10.66 15.29
CA LEU A 167 19.72 -9.28 15.64
C LEU A 167 20.67 -8.63 14.63
N LEU A 168 21.57 -9.44 14.06
CA LEU A 168 22.50 -9.01 13.02
C LEU A 168 22.62 -10.12 11.99
N ALA A 169 22.25 -9.82 10.75
CA ALA A 169 22.58 -10.65 9.60
C ALA A 169 24.01 -10.36 9.13
N ARG A 170 24.61 -11.33 8.43
CA ARG A 170 25.91 -11.15 7.78
C ARG A 170 25.83 -10.00 6.76
N ARG A 171 26.85 -9.14 6.73
CA ARG A 171 26.93 -8.00 5.82
C ARG A 171 28.23 -8.05 5.03
N VAL A 172 28.20 -8.62 3.83
CA VAL A 172 29.39 -8.90 3.01
C VAL A 172 30.24 -7.66 2.71
N PHE A 173 29.63 -6.47 2.65
CA PHE A 173 30.31 -5.20 2.37
C PHE A 173 30.77 -4.45 3.63
N ASP A 174 30.51 -4.96 4.83
CA ASP A 174 30.97 -4.34 6.08
C ASP A 174 32.36 -4.87 6.47
N HIS A 175 33.39 -4.17 6.00
CA HIS A 175 34.80 -4.49 6.26
C HIS A 175 35.37 -3.84 7.54
N SER A 176 34.53 -3.18 8.35
CA SER A 176 34.97 -2.43 9.54
C SER A 176 35.56 -3.34 10.62
N ASN A 177 36.62 -2.90 11.29
CA ASN A 177 37.24 -3.54 12.45
C ASN A 177 36.88 -2.87 13.79
N GLU A 178 35.96 -1.90 13.77
CA GLU A 178 35.57 -1.13 14.97
C GLU A 178 34.73 -1.97 15.96
N GLY A 179 34.16 -3.08 15.47
CA GLY A 179 33.25 -3.93 16.22
C GLY A 179 31.97 -3.20 16.64
N PHE A 180 31.51 -3.49 17.85
CA PHE A 180 30.35 -2.84 18.48
C PHE A 180 30.77 -2.33 19.87
N LYS A 181 30.36 -1.11 20.24
CA LYS A 181 30.68 -0.49 21.53
C LYS A 181 29.39 -0.09 22.22
N GLY A 182 28.96 -0.88 23.22
CA GLY A 182 27.70 -0.67 23.93
C GLY A 182 26.49 -0.55 22.99
N TRP A 183 26.52 -1.25 21.85
CA TRP A 183 25.50 -1.16 20.81
C TRP A 183 24.24 -1.90 21.22
N GLU A 184 23.09 -1.30 20.93
CA GLU A 184 21.78 -1.81 21.30
C GLU A 184 21.07 -2.40 20.07
N PHE A 185 20.92 -3.73 20.05
CA PHE A 185 20.07 -4.42 19.10
C PHE A 185 18.69 -4.63 19.72
N MET A 186 17.62 -4.45 18.94
CA MET A 186 16.26 -4.60 19.44
C MET A 186 15.52 -5.69 18.65
N THR A 187 14.66 -6.43 19.34
CA THR A 187 13.70 -7.33 18.70
C THR A 187 12.30 -7.17 19.31
N VAL A 188 11.29 -7.22 18.44
CA VAL A 188 9.86 -7.33 18.80
C VAL A 188 9.32 -8.73 18.59
N HIS A 189 10.14 -9.71 18.15
CA HIS A 189 9.62 -11.04 17.82
C HIS A 189 9.15 -11.82 19.05
N CYS A 190 9.61 -11.42 20.24
CA CYS A 190 9.21 -12.02 21.51
C CYS A 190 7.98 -11.32 22.14
N TRP A 191 7.28 -10.45 21.40
CA TRP A 191 6.13 -9.70 21.92
C TRP A 191 5.07 -10.66 22.50
N GLY A 192 4.60 -10.36 23.71
CA GLY A 192 3.62 -11.14 24.45
C GLY A 192 4.18 -12.34 25.22
N GLU A 193 5.44 -12.73 24.99
CA GLU A 193 6.05 -13.85 25.72
C GLU A 193 6.34 -13.50 27.18
N ARG A 194 6.52 -14.54 28.01
CA ARG A 194 6.99 -14.37 29.38
C ARG A 194 8.49 -14.07 29.38
N ALA A 195 8.89 -13.01 30.10
CA ALA A 195 10.28 -12.56 30.11
C ALA A 195 11.22 -13.44 30.94
N ALA A 196 10.70 -14.09 31.99
CA ALA A 196 11.49 -14.89 32.92
C ALA A 196 11.94 -16.22 32.31
N GLY A 197 13.20 -16.59 32.55
CA GLY A 197 13.79 -17.84 32.10
C GLY A 197 15.20 -17.69 31.55
N GLU A 198 15.69 -18.71 30.85
CA GLU A 198 17.02 -18.74 30.25
C GLU A 198 17.01 -18.07 28.87
N TRP A 199 17.85 -17.05 28.71
CA TRP A 199 18.09 -16.37 27.43
C TRP A 199 19.44 -16.80 26.87
N THR A 200 19.49 -17.06 25.56
CA THR A 200 20.74 -17.46 24.87
C THR A 200 21.09 -16.48 23.77
N LEU A 201 22.26 -15.85 23.88
CA LEU A 201 22.91 -15.08 22.83
C LEU A 201 23.83 -16.00 22.01
N GLU A 202 23.56 -16.11 20.71
CA GLU A 202 24.40 -16.81 19.75
C GLU A 202 25.16 -15.80 18.88
N ILE A 203 26.48 -15.94 18.81
CA ILE A 203 27.34 -15.18 17.91
C ILE A 203 28.08 -16.16 17.03
N HIS A 204 27.85 -16.07 15.73
CA HIS A 204 28.51 -16.86 14.72
C HIS A 204 29.39 -15.96 13.86
N ASP A 205 30.57 -16.45 13.52
CA ASP A 205 31.58 -15.71 12.78
C ASP A 205 32.01 -16.52 11.56
N THR A 206 31.55 -16.11 10.38
CA THR A 206 31.80 -16.81 9.11
C THR A 206 32.67 -15.92 8.22
N PRO A 207 33.99 -16.13 8.16
CA PRO A 207 34.88 -15.35 7.33
C PRO A 207 34.43 -15.35 5.86
N SER A 208 34.15 -14.19 5.26
CA SER A 208 33.95 -14.11 3.79
C SER A 208 35.26 -13.91 3.02
N GLN A 209 36.37 -13.66 3.73
CA GLN A 209 37.70 -13.48 3.15
C GLN A 209 38.74 -14.15 4.04
N VAL A 210 39.88 -14.49 3.46
CA VAL A 210 41.04 -15.00 4.21
C VAL A 210 41.49 -13.89 5.16
N ARG A 211 41.58 -14.22 6.45
CA ARG A 211 42.00 -13.30 7.52
C ARG A 211 42.99 -14.00 8.44
N ASN A 212 43.74 -13.22 9.19
CA ASN A 212 44.71 -13.76 10.14
C ASN A 212 43.99 -14.63 11.20
N PRO A 213 44.28 -15.95 11.30
CA PRO A 213 43.60 -16.85 12.22
C PRO A 213 43.86 -16.53 13.70
N THR A 214 44.93 -15.77 14.01
CA THR A 214 45.23 -15.36 15.39
C THR A 214 44.43 -14.14 15.85
N ALA A 215 43.87 -13.35 14.91
CA ALA A 215 43.04 -12.19 15.22
C ALA A 215 41.60 -12.62 15.47
N GLN A 216 41.31 -13.12 16.67
CA GLN A 216 39.96 -13.58 17.05
C GLN A 216 39.07 -12.44 17.50
N GLY A 217 37.76 -12.60 17.29
CA GLY A 217 36.76 -11.74 17.88
C GLY A 217 36.68 -11.93 19.40
N LYS A 218 36.15 -10.92 20.10
CA LYS A 218 35.94 -10.98 21.54
C LYS A 218 34.67 -10.25 21.93
N LEU A 219 33.73 -10.97 22.52
CA LEU A 219 32.60 -10.41 23.26
C LEU A 219 33.12 -9.93 24.61
N LYS A 220 33.09 -8.62 24.85
CA LYS A 220 33.60 -8.00 26.09
C LYS A 220 32.56 -8.02 27.19
N GLU A 221 31.34 -7.64 26.85
CA GLU A 221 30.19 -7.63 27.76
C GLU A 221 28.89 -7.64 26.97
N TRP A 222 27.82 -8.11 27.61
CA TRP A 222 26.46 -7.97 27.11
C TRP A 222 25.43 -7.97 28.24
N SER A 223 24.27 -7.36 27.98
CA SER A 223 23.14 -7.30 28.90
C SER A 223 21.82 -7.30 28.12
N LEU A 224 20.74 -7.64 28.81
CA LEU A 224 19.37 -7.61 28.31
C LEU A 224 18.61 -6.47 28.96
N LEU A 225 17.82 -5.73 28.19
CA LEU A 225 16.84 -4.78 28.69
C LEU A 225 15.47 -5.23 28.19
N PHE A 226 14.54 -5.44 29.12
CA PHE A 226 13.18 -5.84 28.82
C PHE A 226 12.25 -4.65 29.03
N TYR A 227 11.39 -4.41 28.05
CA TYR A 227 10.27 -3.48 28.14
C TYR A 227 8.99 -4.28 28.09
N GLY A 228 8.01 -3.94 28.93
CA GLY A 228 6.72 -4.61 28.90
C GLY A 228 5.86 -4.30 30.10
N THR A 229 5.06 -5.27 30.53
CA THR A 229 4.05 -5.08 31.57
C THR A 229 4.12 -6.19 32.62
N ALA A 230 3.81 -5.85 33.88
CA ALA A 230 3.67 -6.83 34.95
C ALA A 230 2.31 -7.59 34.88
N GLU A 231 1.30 -6.95 34.29
CA GLU A 231 -0.06 -7.47 34.15
C GLU A 231 -0.36 -7.88 32.69
N PRO A 232 -1.29 -8.81 32.45
CA PRO A 232 -1.66 -9.21 31.09
C PRO A 232 -2.17 -8.01 30.28
N PRO A 233 -1.60 -7.72 29.09
CA PRO A 233 -2.01 -6.56 28.30
C PRO A 233 -3.39 -6.73 27.64
N TYR A 234 -3.88 -7.97 27.55
CA TYR A 234 -5.20 -8.29 26.99
C TYR A 234 -6.02 -9.08 28.00
N PRO A 235 -7.32 -8.78 28.16
CA PRO A 235 -8.20 -9.62 28.95
C PRO A 235 -8.25 -11.02 28.32
N ALA A 236 -7.94 -12.05 29.10
CA ALA A 236 -8.09 -13.43 28.66
C ALA A 236 -9.55 -13.65 28.24
N LEU A 237 -9.79 -14.15 27.03
CA LEU A 237 -11.08 -14.78 26.72
C LEU A 237 -11.29 -15.86 27.77
N GLY A 238 -12.40 -15.77 28.50
CA GLY A 238 -12.63 -16.50 29.74
C GLY A 238 -12.27 -17.98 29.64
N SER A 239 -11.30 -18.41 30.45
CA SER A 239 -11.38 -19.75 31.00
C SER A 239 -12.62 -19.82 31.89
N PRO A 240 -13.38 -20.93 31.89
CA PRO A 240 -14.43 -21.11 32.89
C PRO A 240 -13.75 -21.15 34.25
N GLN A 241 -13.83 -20.04 34.99
CA GLN A 241 -13.45 -20.03 36.39
C GLN A 241 -14.41 -20.99 37.10
N SER A 242 -13.87 -22.10 37.55
CA SER A 242 -14.37 -22.91 38.65
C SER A 242 -14.52 -22.03 39.90
N ARG A 243 -15.60 -21.26 39.95
CA ARG A 243 -16.11 -20.68 41.19
C ARG A 243 -16.95 -21.75 41.86
N GLY A 244 -16.31 -22.48 42.76
CA GLY A 244 -17.02 -23.19 43.81
C GLY A 244 -17.89 -22.21 44.59
N ARG A 245 -19.20 -22.45 44.55
CA ARG A 245 -20.14 -22.09 45.61
C ARG A 245 -21.12 -23.24 45.74
N THR A 246 -20.89 -24.00 46.79
CA THR A 246 -21.78 -24.96 47.43
C THR A 246 -23.14 -24.33 47.71
N LEU A 247 -24.19 -24.93 47.18
CA LEU A 247 -25.53 -25.01 47.77
C LEU A 247 -26.11 -26.39 47.40
N GLU A 248 -26.24 -27.25 48.42
CA GLU A 248 -26.93 -28.54 48.37
C GLU A 248 -28.45 -28.30 48.22
N VAL A 249 -29.23 -29.13 47.51
CA VAL A 249 -29.96 -30.36 47.96
C VAL A 249 -31.02 -30.66 46.85
N PRO A 250 -31.58 -31.88 46.60
CA PRO A 250 -31.04 -33.26 46.57
C PRO A 250 -31.38 -34.03 45.25
N ALA A 251 -30.98 -35.30 45.24
CA ALA A 251 -31.00 -36.31 44.18
C ALA A 251 -32.36 -36.64 43.50
N SER A 252 -32.26 -37.04 42.21
CA SER A 252 -32.93 -38.25 41.70
C SER A 252 -32.25 -38.74 40.41
N GLU A 253 -31.59 -39.90 40.54
CA GLU A 253 -31.57 -41.04 39.60
C GLU A 253 -31.15 -40.84 38.13
N MET A 254 -29.93 -41.33 37.79
CA MET A 254 -29.71 -42.64 37.14
C MET A 254 -28.47 -42.61 36.20
N GLU A 255 -27.37 -43.19 36.69
CA GLU A 255 -26.24 -43.76 35.93
C GLU A 255 -26.69 -45.07 35.20
N PRO A 256 -25.88 -45.85 34.43
CA PRO A 256 -24.41 -45.82 34.36
C PRO A 256 -23.71 -46.12 33.00
N SER A 257 -22.43 -45.69 32.96
CA SER A 257 -21.23 -46.45 32.53
C SER A 257 -20.98 -46.70 31.02
N ARG A 258 -19.73 -46.76 30.52
CA ARG A 258 -18.52 -47.35 31.11
C ARG A 258 -17.23 -46.64 30.67
N SER A 259 -16.40 -46.50 31.69
CA SER A 259 -14.97 -46.21 31.75
C SER A 259 -14.04 -47.06 30.87
N ALA A 260 -12.97 -46.38 30.46
CA ALA A 260 -11.57 -46.80 30.44
C ALA A 260 -11.13 -47.90 29.48
N PHE A 261 -10.24 -47.53 28.55
CA PHE A 261 -8.99 -48.26 28.34
C PHE A 261 -7.88 -47.28 27.95
N LEU A 262 -6.80 -47.33 28.74
CA LEU A 262 -5.52 -46.67 28.51
C LEU A 262 -4.71 -47.45 27.47
N GLN A 263 -3.93 -46.69 26.70
CA GLN A 263 -2.71 -47.06 25.97
C GLN A 263 -2.84 -47.83 24.65
N SER A 264 -2.56 -47.12 23.56
CA SER A 264 -1.52 -47.56 22.62
C SER A 264 -0.99 -46.37 21.82
N GLN A 265 0.32 -46.17 21.86
CA GLN A 265 1.06 -45.34 20.92
C GLN A 265 0.79 -45.83 19.50
N VAL A 266 0.32 -44.94 18.62
CA VAL A 266 0.38 -45.11 17.17
C VAL A 266 0.70 -43.74 16.60
N GLU A 267 1.79 -43.68 15.84
CA GLU A 267 2.12 -42.58 14.93
C GLU A 267 0.94 -42.37 13.99
N VAL A 268 0.32 -41.19 14.00
CA VAL A 268 -0.66 -40.81 12.98
C VAL A 268 -0.10 -39.61 12.24
N ALA A 269 0.19 -39.86 10.96
CA ALA A 269 0.50 -38.87 9.96
C ALA A 269 -0.56 -37.75 9.97
N GLU A 270 -0.12 -36.53 9.70
CA GLU A 270 -0.98 -35.39 9.44
C GLU A 270 -1.83 -35.70 8.20
N GLU A 271 -3.04 -36.24 8.39
CA GLU A 271 -4.08 -36.20 7.37
C GLU A 271 -4.64 -34.77 7.37
N GLU A 272 -4.41 -34.05 6.26
CA GLU A 272 -5.06 -32.78 5.95
C GLU A 272 -6.57 -32.97 6.09
N GLU A 273 -7.21 -32.31 7.06
CA GLU A 273 -8.67 -32.31 7.16
C GLU A 273 -9.26 -31.65 5.91
N GLU A 274 -9.66 -32.47 4.94
CA GLU A 274 -10.33 -32.06 3.71
C GLU A 274 -11.71 -31.48 4.07
N TYR A 275 -11.91 -30.20 3.75
CA TYR A 275 -13.11 -29.46 4.07
C TYR A 275 -14.35 -30.08 3.38
N ALA A 276 -15.24 -30.71 4.15
CA ALA A 276 -16.44 -31.39 3.64
C ALA A 276 -17.72 -30.51 3.61
N GLY A 277 -17.58 -29.19 3.75
CA GLY A 277 -18.72 -28.25 3.75
C GLY A 277 -19.15 -27.78 2.35
N PRO A 278 -20.27 -27.06 2.23
CA PRO A 278 -20.73 -26.54 0.94
C PRO A 278 -19.81 -25.42 0.43
N CYS A 279 -19.38 -25.55 -0.84
CA CYS A 279 -18.59 -24.54 -1.51
C CYS A 279 -19.40 -23.30 -1.91
N HIS A 280 -18.69 -22.19 -2.12
CA HIS A 280 -19.29 -21.00 -2.70
C HIS A 280 -19.88 -21.31 -4.09
N PRO A 281 -21.02 -20.73 -4.50
CA PRO A 281 -21.66 -21.02 -5.80
C PRO A 281 -20.81 -20.70 -7.05
N GLU A 282 -19.75 -19.90 -6.89
CA GLU A 282 -18.80 -19.57 -7.97
C GLU A 282 -17.59 -20.52 -8.03
N CYS A 283 -17.47 -21.45 -7.08
CA CYS A 283 -16.47 -22.51 -7.11
C CYS A 283 -16.83 -23.52 -8.20
N GLY A 284 -15.84 -23.95 -8.98
CA GLY A 284 -16.03 -24.94 -10.02
C GLY A 284 -16.04 -26.38 -9.49
N ASP A 285 -15.85 -27.30 -10.42
CA ASP A 285 -15.85 -28.74 -10.24
C ASP A 285 -14.65 -29.31 -9.44
N GLN A 286 -13.63 -28.50 -9.16
CA GLN A 286 -12.44 -28.95 -8.41
C GLN A 286 -12.60 -28.80 -6.89
N GLY A 287 -13.74 -28.32 -6.40
CA GLY A 287 -13.99 -28.16 -4.96
C GLY A 287 -13.46 -26.86 -4.35
N CYS A 288 -13.44 -26.81 -3.02
CA CYS A 288 -13.06 -25.65 -2.24
C CYS A 288 -12.48 -26.06 -0.88
N ASP A 289 -11.66 -25.18 -0.32
CA ASP A 289 -11.11 -25.34 1.04
C ASP A 289 -11.99 -24.65 2.10
N GLY A 290 -13.16 -24.12 1.69
CA GLY A 290 -14.06 -23.37 2.55
C GLY A 290 -15.24 -22.75 1.79
N PRO A 291 -16.23 -22.17 2.50
CA PRO A 291 -17.48 -21.71 1.90
C PRO A 291 -17.36 -20.37 1.17
N SER A 292 -16.22 -19.69 1.24
CA SER A 292 -16.03 -18.33 0.69
C SER A 292 -15.54 -18.34 -0.76
N ALA A 293 -15.89 -17.30 -1.53
CA ALA A 293 -15.55 -17.19 -2.95
C ALA A 293 -14.03 -17.15 -3.26
N ASP A 294 -13.21 -16.88 -2.25
CA ASP A 294 -11.74 -16.85 -2.30
C ASP A 294 -11.09 -18.18 -1.88
N GLN A 295 -11.89 -19.15 -1.42
CA GLN A 295 -11.47 -20.48 -1.02
C GLN A 295 -11.75 -21.54 -2.09
N CYS A 296 -12.15 -21.11 -3.29
CA CYS A 296 -12.38 -22.01 -4.42
C CYS A 296 -11.07 -22.46 -5.07
N LEU A 297 -10.94 -23.76 -5.34
CA LEU A 297 -9.78 -24.32 -6.05
C LEU A 297 -9.80 -23.93 -7.54
N ASN A 298 -10.99 -23.82 -8.13
CA ASN A 298 -11.21 -23.22 -9.44
C ASN A 298 -12.50 -22.39 -9.50
N CYS A 299 -12.63 -21.54 -10.52
CA CYS A 299 -13.79 -20.65 -10.69
C CYS A 299 -14.63 -21.09 -11.89
N ILE A 300 -15.96 -21.02 -11.78
CA ILE A 300 -16.88 -21.26 -12.90
C ILE A 300 -16.67 -20.19 -13.99
N HIS A 301 -16.70 -18.91 -13.60
CA HIS A 301 -16.64 -17.78 -14.51
C HIS A 301 -15.24 -17.18 -14.62
N TYR A 302 -14.87 -16.30 -13.69
CA TYR A 302 -13.60 -15.60 -13.72
C TYR A 302 -12.90 -15.61 -12.36
N SER A 303 -11.59 -15.78 -12.37
CA SER A 303 -10.77 -15.46 -11.20
C SER A 303 -10.38 -13.98 -11.21
N LEU A 304 -10.65 -13.27 -10.12
CA LEU A 304 -10.12 -11.96 -9.82
C LEU A 304 -8.85 -12.10 -8.99
N GLY A 305 -7.78 -11.41 -9.42
CA GLY A 305 -6.48 -11.50 -8.76
C GLY A 305 -5.67 -12.74 -9.14
N SER A 306 -4.78 -13.15 -8.25
CA SER A 306 -3.89 -14.29 -8.40
C SER A 306 -3.72 -14.94 -7.03
N VAL A 307 -3.21 -16.16 -6.97
CA VAL A 307 -2.91 -16.86 -5.70
C VAL A 307 -2.01 -16.00 -4.77
N LYS A 308 -1.20 -15.09 -5.35
CA LYS A 308 -0.33 -14.16 -4.61
C LYS A 308 -1.02 -12.90 -4.08
N THR A 309 -2.20 -12.53 -4.57
CA THR A 309 -2.90 -11.27 -4.24
C THR A 309 -4.31 -11.52 -3.66
N GLY A 310 -4.62 -12.76 -3.29
CA GLY A 310 -5.99 -13.23 -3.08
C GLY A 310 -6.67 -13.55 -4.42
N ARG A 311 -6.97 -14.82 -4.67
CA ARG A 311 -7.75 -15.26 -5.83
C ARG A 311 -9.20 -15.33 -5.37
N MET A 312 -10.10 -14.62 -6.02
CA MET A 312 -11.53 -14.66 -5.72
C MET A 312 -12.30 -15.01 -6.98
N CYS A 313 -13.24 -15.94 -6.89
CA CYS A 313 -14.11 -16.29 -8.00
C CYS A 313 -15.27 -15.30 -8.09
N VAL A 314 -15.47 -14.73 -9.28
CA VAL A 314 -16.50 -13.74 -9.57
C VAL A 314 -17.24 -14.11 -10.85
N SER A 315 -18.56 -13.90 -10.84
CA SER A 315 -19.42 -14.13 -12.01
C SER A 315 -19.15 -13.14 -13.15
N SER A 316 -18.74 -11.91 -12.81
CA SER A 316 -18.38 -10.86 -13.76
C SER A 316 -17.22 -10.02 -13.23
N CYS A 317 -16.40 -9.48 -14.14
CA CYS A 317 -15.25 -8.69 -13.75
C CYS A 317 -15.65 -7.28 -13.28
N PRO A 318 -15.15 -6.83 -12.12
CA PRO A 318 -15.46 -5.51 -11.59
C PRO A 318 -14.84 -4.40 -12.45
N VAL A 319 -15.27 -3.16 -12.21
CA VAL A 319 -14.73 -1.96 -12.89
C VAL A 319 -13.20 -1.88 -12.80
N GLY A 320 -12.58 -1.46 -13.89
CA GLY A 320 -11.12 -1.46 -14.06
C GLY A 320 -10.53 -2.80 -14.55
N PHE A 321 -11.36 -3.84 -14.71
CA PHE A 321 -10.97 -5.13 -15.26
C PHE A 321 -11.91 -5.56 -16.40
N PHE A 322 -11.39 -6.37 -17.32
CA PHE A 322 -12.16 -7.06 -18.35
C PHE A 322 -11.98 -8.57 -18.24
N GLY A 323 -13.00 -9.33 -18.64
CA GLY A 323 -12.95 -10.79 -18.64
C GLY A 323 -12.16 -11.33 -19.82
N ASP A 324 -11.00 -11.91 -19.55
CA ASP A 324 -10.27 -12.70 -20.54
C ASP A 324 -10.89 -14.11 -20.60
N LYS A 325 -11.68 -14.38 -21.65
CA LYS A 325 -12.37 -15.66 -21.85
C LYS A 325 -11.40 -16.83 -22.03
N GLY A 326 -10.22 -16.60 -22.61
CA GLY A 326 -9.23 -17.66 -22.83
C GLY A 326 -8.57 -18.12 -21.53
N ALA A 327 -8.25 -17.18 -20.63
CA ALA A 327 -7.61 -17.47 -19.35
C ALA A 327 -8.59 -17.60 -18.17
N ARG A 328 -9.91 -17.44 -18.41
CA ARG A 328 -10.98 -17.37 -17.39
C ARG A 328 -10.59 -16.48 -16.19
N ARG A 329 -10.02 -15.31 -16.48
CA ARG A 329 -9.49 -14.38 -15.47
C ARG A 329 -9.83 -12.94 -15.79
N CYS A 330 -10.09 -12.15 -14.75
CA CYS A 330 -10.21 -10.71 -14.87
C CYS A 330 -8.82 -10.07 -15.04
N ARG A 331 -8.59 -9.43 -16.19
CA ARG A 331 -7.36 -8.69 -16.50
C ARG A 331 -7.60 -7.20 -16.40
N ARG A 332 -6.58 -6.46 -15.98
CA ARG A 332 -6.69 -5.01 -15.75
C ARG A 332 -6.76 -4.24 -17.08
N CYS A 333 -7.60 -3.22 -17.12
CA CYS A 333 -7.69 -2.29 -18.24
C CYS A 333 -6.39 -1.46 -18.41
N TYR A 334 -6.23 -0.84 -19.58
CA TYR A 334 -5.13 0.10 -19.84
C TYR A 334 -5.18 1.31 -18.87
N LYS A 335 -4.04 1.96 -18.63
CA LYS A 335 -3.92 3.08 -17.69
C LYS A 335 -4.91 4.19 -18.04
N GLY A 336 -5.69 4.64 -17.04
CA GLY A 336 -6.69 5.70 -17.20
C GLY A 336 -8.09 5.22 -17.61
N CYS A 337 -8.23 3.96 -18.00
CA CYS A 337 -9.50 3.37 -18.37
C CYS A 337 -10.26 2.82 -17.16
N GLU A 338 -11.57 3.08 -17.09
CA GLU A 338 -12.49 2.58 -16.05
C GLU A 338 -13.27 1.35 -16.52
N ARG A 339 -13.70 1.31 -17.79
CA ARG A 339 -14.27 0.11 -18.42
C ARG A 339 -13.61 -0.13 -19.76
N CYS A 340 -13.22 -1.38 -20.02
CA CYS A 340 -12.55 -1.76 -21.25
C CYS A 340 -13.06 -3.11 -21.76
N VAL A 341 -12.87 -3.34 -23.06
CA VAL A 341 -13.11 -4.64 -23.70
C VAL A 341 -11.81 -5.45 -23.87
N GLY A 342 -10.66 -4.83 -23.59
CA GLY A 342 -9.35 -5.44 -23.72
C GLY A 342 -8.22 -4.64 -23.05
N ARG A 343 -6.97 -5.08 -23.24
CA ARG A 343 -5.79 -4.51 -22.60
C ARG A 343 -5.20 -3.30 -23.36
N GLY A 344 -5.54 -3.15 -24.64
CA GLY A 344 -5.01 -2.08 -25.49
C GLY A 344 -5.51 -0.70 -25.07
N ALA A 345 -4.72 0.33 -25.37
CA ALA A 345 -5.09 1.72 -25.08
C ALA A 345 -6.37 2.16 -25.83
N THR A 346 -6.60 1.61 -27.02
CA THR A 346 -7.75 1.85 -27.92
C THR A 346 -8.96 0.96 -27.62
N GLN A 347 -8.92 0.17 -26.55
CA GLN A 347 -10.00 -0.76 -26.17
C GLN A 347 -10.76 -0.26 -24.95
N CYS A 348 -10.78 1.05 -24.74
CA CYS A 348 -11.41 1.69 -23.60
C CYS A 348 -12.80 2.22 -23.95
N THR A 349 -13.80 1.82 -23.17
CA THR A 349 -15.20 2.23 -23.35
C THR A 349 -15.65 3.31 -22.36
N ALA A 350 -14.96 3.45 -21.22
CA ALA A 350 -15.21 4.52 -20.25
C ALA A 350 -13.93 4.94 -19.54
N CYS A 351 -13.73 6.24 -19.36
CA CYS A 351 -12.55 6.81 -18.73
C CYS A 351 -12.77 7.14 -17.26
N LYS A 352 -11.69 7.16 -16.48
CA LYS A 352 -11.73 7.67 -15.10
C LYS A 352 -12.11 9.15 -15.10
N ARG A 353 -12.74 9.61 -14.01
CA ARG A 353 -13.28 10.98 -13.81
C ARG A 353 -12.36 12.16 -14.20
N SER A 354 -11.05 11.96 -14.22
CA SER A 354 -10.05 12.98 -14.55
C SER A 354 -9.59 12.99 -16.02
N LEU A 355 -10.18 12.16 -16.89
CA LEU A 355 -9.77 11.99 -18.29
C LEU A 355 -10.98 12.10 -19.22
N TYR A 356 -10.74 12.55 -20.45
CA TYR A 356 -11.76 12.65 -21.49
C TYR A 356 -11.73 11.42 -22.39
N HIS A 357 -12.90 10.86 -22.67
CA HIS A 357 -13.05 9.75 -23.62
C HIS A 357 -13.08 10.26 -25.05
N HIS A 358 -12.12 9.79 -25.86
CA HIS A 358 -12.11 10.01 -27.29
C HIS A 358 -12.79 8.84 -27.98
N GLN A 359 -14.00 9.04 -28.47
CA GLN A 359 -14.83 7.94 -28.97
C GLN A 359 -14.28 7.28 -30.23
N GLU A 360 -13.79 8.09 -31.19
CA GLU A 360 -13.31 7.53 -32.47
C GLU A 360 -12.07 6.64 -32.29
N MET A 361 -11.15 7.00 -31.39
CA MET A 361 -9.97 6.20 -31.08
C MET A 361 -10.22 5.19 -29.94
N SER A 362 -11.35 5.31 -29.23
CA SER A 362 -11.66 4.56 -28.01
C SER A 362 -10.54 4.61 -26.96
N THR A 363 -9.95 5.80 -26.77
CA THR A 363 -8.85 6.08 -25.83
C THR A 363 -9.26 7.11 -24.77
N CYS A 364 -8.52 7.15 -23.67
CA CYS A 364 -8.65 8.20 -22.64
C CYS A 364 -7.48 9.17 -22.74
N VAL A 365 -7.79 10.46 -22.84
CA VAL A 365 -6.79 11.53 -22.98
C VAL A 365 -6.98 12.60 -21.91
N VAL A 366 -5.86 13.23 -21.51
CA VAL A 366 -5.88 14.34 -20.53
C VAL A 366 -6.36 15.63 -21.19
N LEU A 367 -5.97 15.85 -22.44
CA LEU A 367 -6.36 17.00 -23.26
C LEU A 367 -6.91 16.47 -24.58
N CYS A 368 -8.04 17.01 -25.04
CA CYS A 368 -8.60 16.64 -26.33
C CYS A 368 -7.68 17.09 -27.47
N PRO A 369 -7.44 16.22 -28.48
CA PRO A 369 -6.57 16.56 -29.61
C PRO A 369 -7.17 17.67 -30.47
N PRO A 370 -6.36 18.33 -31.33
CA PRO A 370 -6.85 19.36 -32.25
C PRO A 370 -8.04 18.88 -33.08
N GLY A 371 -9.04 19.75 -33.27
CA GLY A 371 -10.31 19.41 -33.91
C GLY A 371 -11.38 18.86 -32.96
N PHE A 372 -11.06 18.71 -31.67
CA PHE A 372 -12.00 18.30 -30.62
C PHE A 372 -11.95 19.26 -29.43
N TYR A 373 -13.08 19.42 -28.74
CA TYR A 373 -13.18 20.14 -27.47
C TYR A 373 -13.60 19.21 -26.33
N ALA A 374 -13.22 19.60 -25.12
CA ALA A 374 -13.56 18.88 -23.90
C ALA A 374 -14.96 19.27 -23.43
N GLU A 375 -15.87 18.30 -23.37
CA GLU A 375 -17.17 18.45 -22.73
C GLU A 375 -17.08 18.01 -21.25
N GLU A 376 -17.36 18.93 -20.34
CA GLU A 376 -17.13 18.73 -18.91
C GLU A 376 -18.16 17.82 -18.25
N ARG A 377 -19.42 17.83 -18.74
CA ARG A 377 -20.53 17.05 -18.14
C ARG A 377 -20.38 15.55 -18.33
N GLN A 378 -20.02 15.11 -19.54
CA GLN A 378 -19.88 13.69 -19.86
C GLN A 378 -18.42 13.24 -19.93
N LYS A 379 -17.46 14.16 -19.73
CA LYS A 379 -16.02 13.91 -19.87
C LYS A 379 -15.68 13.25 -21.21
N ARG A 380 -16.15 13.86 -22.31
CA ARG A 380 -15.95 13.39 -23.68
C ARG A 380 -15.21 14.42 -24.51
N CYS A 381 -14.42 13.94 -25.47
CA CYS A 381 -13.92 14.77 -26.56
C CYS A 381 -14.94 14.77 -27.69
N LEU A 382 -15.56 15.93 -27.92
CA LEU A 382 -16.52 16.15 -29.00
C LEU A 382 -15.87 16.92 -30.14
N LYS A 383 -16.31 16.64 -31.37
CA LYS A 383 -15.71 17.24 -32.57
C LYS A 383 -16.13 18.69 -32.70
N CYS A 384 -15.19 19.56 -33.07
CA CYS A 384 -15.52 20.94 -33.43
C CYS A 384 -16.34 21.00 -34.73
N HIS A 385 -17.04 22.11 -34.93
CA HIS A 385 -17.71 22.40 -36.20
C HIS A 385 -16.71 22.34 -37.38
N HIS A 386 -17.19 22.01 -38.58
CA HIS A 386 -16.31 21.74 -39.72
C HIS A 386 -15.44 22.93 -40.12
N SER A 387 -15.92 24.17 -39.93
CA SER A 387 -15.21 25.42 -40.22
C SER A 387 -14.13 25.72 -39.16
N CYS A 388 -14.15 25.01 -38.03
CA CYS A 388 -13.29 25.25 -36.88
C CYS A 388 -12.05 24.37 -36.86
N LYS A 389 -10.89 24.96 -36.60
CA LYS A 389 -9.63 24.25 -36.33
C LYS A 389 -9.45 23.98 -34.83
N LYS A 390 -9.83 24.93 -33.97
CA LYS A 390 -9.84 24.79 -32.50
C LYS A 390 -11.08 25.45 -31.93
N CYS A 391 -11.86 24.72 -31.12
CA CYS A 391 -13.07 25.21 -30.45
C CYS A 391 -13.00 24.99 -28.93
N VAL A 392 -13.80 25.74 -28.17
CA VAL A 392 -13.87 25.67 -26.70
C VAL A 392 -15.31 25.69 -26.21
N GLY A 393 -15.66 24.75 -25.32
CA GLY A 393 -16.96 24.67 -24.66
C GLY A 393 -18.09 24.13 -25.55
N GLU A 394 -18.19 24.61 -26.79
CA GLU A 394 -19.21 24.24 -27.77
C GLU A 394 -18.58 24.03 -29.16
N ALA A 395 -19.27 23.28 -30.03
CA ALA A 395 -18.76 22.95 -31.37
C ALA A 395 -18.54 24.20 -32.25
N ASP A 396 -19.38 25.23 -32.10
CA ASP A 396 -19.40 26.43 -32.95
C ASP A 396 -18.57 27.60 -32.40
N LYS A 397 -18.13 27.52 -31.13
CA LYS A 397 -17.28 28.53 -30.47
C LYS A 397 -15.81 28.30 -30.80
N CYS A 398 -15.37 28.92 -31.88
CA CYS A 398 -14.02 28.79 -32.42
C CYS A 398 -13.03 29.80 -31.85
N MET A 399 -11.82 29.32 -31.58
CA MET A 399 -10.65 30.15 -31.33
C MET A 399 -9.73 30.26 -32.56
N ALA A 400 -9.84 29.31 -33.49
CA ALA A 400 -9.06 29.31 -34.72
C ALA A 400 -9.83 28.61 -35.83
N CYS A 401 -9.83 29.23 -37.02
CA CYS A 401 -10.52 28.72 -38.19
C CYS A 401 -9.62 27.82 -39.04
N LYS A 402 -10.23 26.93 -39.84
CA LYS A 402 -9.52 26.21 -40.89
C LYS A 402 -9.26 27.11 -42.09
N ASP A 403 -8.34 26.71 -42.95
CA ASP A 403 -7.98 27.46 -44.14
C ASP A 403 -9.22 27.69 -45.02
N GLY A 404 -9.42 28.95 -45.44
CA GLY A 404 -10.62 29.38 -46.18
C GLY A 404 -11.74 29.98 -45.31
N PHE A 405 -11.61 29.97 -43.98
CA PHE A 405 -12.54 30.62 -43.06
C PHE A 405 -11.83 31.69 -42.24
N SER A 406 -12.55 32.75 -41.89
CA SER A 406 -12.06 33.89 -41.10
C SER A 406 -12.84 33.96 -39.78
N LEU A 407 -12.15 34.29 -38.68
CA LEU A 407 -12.76 34.32 -37.35
C LEU A 407 -13.56 35.61 -37.18
N ALA A 408 -14.87 35.53 -36.99
CA ALA A 408 -15.75 36.66 -36.70
C ALA A 408 -16.32 36.47 -35.28
N GLY A 409 -15.78 37.19 -34.31
CA GLY A 409 -16.05 36.93 -32.89
C GLY A 409 -15.64 35.51 -32.51
N ASP A 410 -16.61 34.69 -32.10
CA ASP A 410 -16.42 33.28 -31.72
C ASP A 410 -16.81 32.29 -32.83
N SER A 411 -17.09 32.75 -34.06
CA SER A 411 -17.57 31.87 -35.15
C SER A 411 -16.73 32.02 -36.42
N CYS A 412 -16.48 30.90 -37.11
CA CYS A 412 -15.71 30.90 -38.35
C CYS A 412 -16.62 31.02 -39.57
N VAL A 413 -16.48 32.12 -40.31
CA VAL A 413 -17.29 32.44 -41.49
C VAL A 413 -16.42 32.44 -42.76
N PRO A 414 -16.96 32.02 -43.92
CA PRO A 414 -16.21 32.02 -45.18
C PRO A 414 -15.91 33.44 -45.70
N GLU A 415 -16.82 34.38 -45.47
CA GLU A 415 -16.70 35.80 -45.85
C GLU A 415 -17.07 36.69 -44.66
N CYS A 416 -16.33 37.79 -44.46
CA CYS A 416 -16.66 38.77 -43.43
C CYS A 416 -17.94 39.54 -43.82
N GLN A 417 -18.76 39.91 -42.83
CA GLN A 417 -19.95 40.73 -43.10
C GLN A 417 -19.56 42.10 -43.67
N PRO A 418 -20.44 42.78 -44.44
CA PRO A 418 -20.12 44.05 -45.13
C PRO A 418 -19.64 45.20 -44.21
N THR A 419 -19.82 45.08 -42.89
CA THR A 419 -19.40 46.06 -41.88
C THR A 419 -18.07 45.70 -41.20
N MET A 420 -17.36 44.68 -41.68
CA MET A 420 -16.12 44.16 -41.09
C MET A 420 -15.03 44.00 -42.17
N TYR A 421 -13.75 44.19 -41.82
CA TYR A 421 -12.61 43.97 -42.72
C TYR A 421 -11.78 42.75 -42.27
N LEU A 422 -11.03 42.17 -43.20
CA LEU A 422 -10.19 40.99 -42.96
C LEU A 422 -8.77 41.43 -42.57
N SER A 423 -8.45 41.39 -41.28
CA SER A 423 -7.07 41.51 -40.79
C SER A 423 -6.27 40.27 -41.24
N ARG A 424 -5.03 40.45 -41.70
CA ARG A 424 -4.24 39.36 -42.32
C ARG A 424 -3.38 38.59 -41.32
N GLU A 425 -3.01 39.18 -40.18
CA GLU A 425 -2.16 38.55 -39.16
C GLU A 425 -2.56 39.01 -37.74
N PRO A 426 -3.44 38.28 -37.02
CA PRO A 426 -4.10 37.02 -37.38
C PRO A 426 -5.29 37.20 -38.35
N ARG A 427 -5.64 36.14 -39.12
CA ARG A 427 -6.75 36.15 -40.09
C ARG A 427 -8.13 36.25 -39.41
N GLN A 428 -8.56 37.46 -39.06
CA GLN A 428 -9.76 37.76 -38.26
C GLN A 428 -10.61 38.85 -38.93
N CYS A 429 -11.94 38.75 -38.79
CA CYS A 429 -12.87 39.80 -39.18
C CYS A 429 -13.00 40.79 -38.04
N GLU A 430 -12.62 42.05 -38.27
CA GLU A 430 -12.71 43.14 -37.30
C GLU A 430 -13.78 44.15 -37.73
N THR A 431 -14.48 44.74 -36.77
CA THR A 431 -15.55 45.73 -37.06
C THR A 431 -14.94 47.04 -37.55
N CYS A 432 -15.33 47.51 -38.74
CA CYS A 432 -14.97 48.86 -39.18
C CYS A 432 -15.67 49.91 -38.30
N PRO A 433 -14.97 50.99 -37.89
CA PRO A 433 -15.60 52.14 -37.21
C PRO A 433 -16.61 52.92 -38.08
N ALA A 434 -16.51 52.84 -39.41
CA ALA A 434 -17.44 53.43 -40.38
C ALA A 434 -17.47 52.60 -41.68
N ARG A 435 -18.63 52.53 -42.36
CA ARG A 435 -18.93 51.47 -43.36
C ARG A 435 -18.04 51.47 -44.63
N THR A 436 -17.63 50.23 -44.95
CA THR A 436 -17.09 49.59 -46.18
C THR A 436 -15.69 49.93 -46.71
N GLY A 437 -14.78 48.96 -46.53
CA GLY A 437 -13.48 48.78 -47.22
C GLY A 437 -12.90 47.37 -46.94
N PRO A 438 -12.12 46.74 -47.86
CA PRO A 438 -11.62 45.37 -47.70
C PRO A 438 -10.38 45.23 -46.79
N GLY A 439 -9.72 46.32 -46.40
CA GLY A 439 -8.56 46.34 -45.51
C GLY A 439 -8.63 47.38 -44.39
N GLU A 440 -7.73 47.28 -43.41
CA GLU A 440 -7.61 48.16 -42.22
C GLU A 440 -7.44 49.65 -42.60
N GLU A 441 -6.79 49.92 -43.74
CA GLU A 441 -6.56 51.27 -44.27
C GLU A 441 -7.71 51.81 -45.13
N ASP A 442 -8.73 50.98 -45.42
CA ASP A 442 -9.88 51.33 -46.26
C ASP A 442 -11.15 51.66 -45.44
N CYS A 443 -11.12 51.57 -44.10
CA CYS A 443 -12.25 51.96 -43.24
C CYS A 443 -12.29 53.51 -43.05
N ALA A 444 -12.59 54.28 -44.10
CA ALA A 444 -12.84 55.73 -43.99
C ALA A 444 -14.19 56.12 -44.60
N PRO A 445 -14.96 57.03 -43.98
CA PRO A 445 -16.18 57.56 -44.60
C PRO A 445 -15.83 58.39 -45.85
N CYS A 446 -16.57 58.20 -46.94
CA CYS A 446 -16.52 59.09 -48.11
C CYS A 446 -16.98 60.50 -47.68
N THR A 447 -16.05 61.35 -47.25
CA THR A 447 -16.29 62.79 -46.98
C THR A 447 -16.05 63.61 -48.24
N PRO A 448 -16.82 64.68 -48.51
CA PRO A 448 -16.76 65.41 -49.78
C PRO A 448 -15.44 66.14 -50.11
N GLU A 449 -14.46 66.19 -49.22
CA GLU A 449 -13.39 67.20 -49.28
C GLU A 449 -11.94 66.68 -49.31
N ALA A 450 -11.66 65.44 -49.74
CA ALA A 450 -10.27 65.02 -50.00
C ALA A 450 -10.13 64.08 -51.21
N PRO A 451 -9.24 64.36 -52.18
CA PRO A 451 -8.95 63.46 -53.29
C PRO A 451 -7.84 62.47 -52.93
N ALA A 452 -8.04 61.18 -53.25
CA ALA A 452 -6.97 60.21 -53.41
C ALA A 452 -7.17 59.39 -54.71
N PRO A 453 -6.08 58.92 -55.35
CA PRO A 453 -6.10 58.49 -56.74
C PRO A 453 -6.32 56.98 -56.81
N HIS A 454 -7.57 56.52 -56.99
CA HIS A 454 -7.97 55.51 -57.99
C HIS A 454 -9.33 54.82 -57.79
N TRP A 455 -10.13 55.16 -56.78
CA TRP A 455 -11.48 54.59 -56.64
C TRP A 455 -12.49 55.67 -56.23
N ARG A 456 -13.43 56.02 -57.13
CA ARG A 456 -14.46 57.07 -56.89
C ARG A 456 -15.77 56.46 -56.37
N CYS A 457 -16.26 56.95 -55.24
CA CYS A 457 -17.64 56.76 -54.76
C CYS A 457 -18.65 57.42 -55.72
N VAL A 458 -19.75 56.73 -56.06
CA VAL A 458 -20.90 57.29 -56.81
C VAL A 458 -22.23 57.06 -56.07
N PRO A 459 -23.23 57.97 -56.21
CA PRO A 459 -24.47 57.89 -55.42
C PRO A 459 -25.40 56.72 -55.80
N ALA A 460 -25.26 56.19 -57.03
CA ALA A 460 -25.94 54.99 -57.52
C ALA A 460 -25.20 54.44 -58.76
N CYS A 461 -25.15 53.10 -58.91
CA CYS A 461 -24.65 52.46 -60.13
C CYS A 461 -25.62 52.68 -61.30
N ARG A 462 -25.10 52.85 -62.54
CA ARG A 462 -25.94 52.90 -63.75
C ARG A 462 -26.30 51.48 -64.19
N GLU A 463 -27.50 51.33 -64.79
CA GLU A 463 -28.00 50.04 -65.29
C GLU A 463 -26.99 49.32 -66.18
N GLY A 464 -26.77 48.04 -65.89
CA GLY A 464 -25.86 47.15 -66.61
C GLY A 464 -24.51 46.89 -65.92
N PHE A 465 -24.20 47.58 -64.82
CA PHE A 465 -23.05 47.28 -63.97
C PHE A 465 -23.53 46.89 -62.57
N TYR A 466 -23.10 45.72 -62.10
CA TYR A 466 -23.42 45.18 -60.77
C TYR A 466 -22.34 45.57 -59.77
#